data_AF-A0A0N8P357-F1
#
_entry.id   AF-A0A0N8P357-F1
#
_cell.length_a   1.000
_cell.length_b   1.000
_cell.length_c   1.000
_cell.angle_alpha   90.00
_cell.angle_beta   90.00
_cell.angle_gamma   90.00
#
_symmetry.space_group_name_H-M   'P 1'
#
loop_
_entity.id
_entity.type
_entity.pdbx_description
1 polymer ?
#
loop_
_entity_poly.entity_id
_entity_poly.type
_entity_poly.pdbx_seq_one_letter_code
_entity_poly.pdbx_strand_id
1 'polypeptide(L)' 'MQTVHQIATDIVAREGGYVNDPADPGGATNFGVTIHTMRRLGLDLTGDGRISTADVRALTFHE' A
#
# COMPACT_ATOMS: atom_id res chain seq x y z
N MET A 1 21.80 7.91 -16.88
CA MET A 1 21.73 6.76 -15.97
C MET A 1 20.53 6.99 -15.06
N GLN A 2 19.62 6.03 -14.94
CA GLN A 2 18.50 6.16 -13.99
C GLN A 2 19.04 6.08 -12.56
N THR A 3 18.49 6.89 -11.65
CA THR A 3 18.77 6.82 -10.22
C THR A 3 17.94 5.72 -9.57
N VAL A 4 18.37 5.24 -8.40
CA VAL A 4 17.58 4.27 -7.60
C VAL A 4 16.19 4.81 -7.30
N HIS A 5 16.06 6.11 -7.06
CA HIS A 5 14.78 6.75 -6.81
C HIS A 5 13.86 6.67 -8.03
N GLN A 6 14.36 6.98 -9.23
CA GLN A 6 13.59 6.87 -10.48
C GLN A 6 13.13 5.42 -10.72
N ILE A 7 14.00 4.44 -10.47
CA ILE A 7 13.65 3.02 -10.59
C ILE A 7 12.56 2.63 -9.59
N ALA A 8 12.67 3.07 -8.33
CA ALA A 8 11.68 2.76 -7.31
C ALA A 8 10.31 3.38 -7.63
N THR A 9 10.29 4.64 -8.08
CA THR A 9 9.08 5.33 -8.56
C THR A 9 8.41 4.56 -9.69
N ASP A 10 9.18 4.13 -10.70
CA ASP A 10 8.67 3.37 -11.83
C ASP A 10 8.10 2.01 -11.41
N ILE A 11 8.69 1.34 -10.41
CA ILE A 11 8.20 0.07 -9.87
C ILE A 11 6.88 0.28 -9.14
N VAL A 12 6.85 1.19 -8.17
CA VAL A 12 5.66 1.41 -7.32
C VAL A 12 4.46 1.86 -8.16
N ALA A 13 4.69 2.73 -9.16
CA ALA A 13 3.64 3.16 -10.08
C ALA A 13 2.99 1.98 -10.85
N ARG A 14 3.74 0.89 -11.09
CA ARG A 14 3.25 -0.31 -11.78
C ARG A 14 2.61 -1.33 -10.84
N GLU A 15 2.92 -1.30 -9.55
CA GLU A 15 2.32 -2.15 -8.52
C GLU A 15 1.03 -1.58 -7.92
N GLY A 16 0.58 -0.42 -8.41
CA GLY A 16 -0.71 0.13 -8.05
C GLY A 16 -1.86 -0.82 -8.37
N GLY A 17 -2.84 -0.86 -7.48
CA GLY A 17 -4.00 -1.74 -7.61
C GLY A 17 -4.30 -2.44 -6.30
N TYR A 18 -5.51 -2.21 -5.79
CA TYR A 18 -5.98 -2.90 -4.60
C TYR A 18 -6.26 -4.37 -4.90
N VAL A 19 -5.68 -5.26 -4.11
CA VAL A 19 -5.94 -6.70 -4.11
C VAL A 19 -6.26 -7.14 -2.67
N ASN A 20 -7.22 -8.05 -2.53
CA ASN A 20 -7.54 -8.68 -1.24
C ASN A 20 -7.97 -10.12 -1.48
N ASP A 21 -6.99 -10.95 -1.80
CA ASP A 21 -7.16 -12.37 -2.04
C ASP A 21 -7.19 -13.12 -0.69
N PRO A 22 -8.21 -13.93 -0.39
CA PRO A 22 -8.24 -14.77 0.82
C PRO A 22 -7.05 -15.73 0.95
N ALA A 23 -6.40 -16.10 -0.16
CA ALA A 23 -5.20 -16.94 -0.17
C ALA A 23 -3.90 -16.15 0.02
N ASP A 24 -3.95 -14.81 0.00
CA ASP A 24 -2.78 -13.97 0.26
C ASP A 24 -2.55 -13.85 1.78
N PRO A 25 -1.45 -14.41 2.33
CA PRO A 25 -1.14 -14.30 3.75
C PRO A 25 -0.87 -12.86 4.19
N GLY A 26 -0.51 -11.97 3.26
CA GLY A 26 -0.35 -10.54 3.49
C GLY A 26 -1.68 -9.80 3.72
N GLY A 27 -2.80 -10.37 3.26
CA GLY A 27 -4.13 -9.76 3.28
C GLY A 27 -4.27 -8.64 2.26
N ALA A 28 -5.15 -7.67 2.54
CA ALA A 28 -5.37 -6.53 1.65
C ALA A 28 -4.06 -5.77 1.36
N THR A 29 -3.78 -5.54 0.08
CA THR A 29 -2.53 -4.96 -0.43
C THR A 29 -2.82 -3.93 -1.51
N ASN A 30 -2.05 -2.85 -1.54
CA ASN A 30 -2.05 -1.84 -2.60
C ASN A 30 -0.66 -1.21 -2.73
N PHE A 31 -0.15 -0.99 -3.95
CA PHE A 31 1.22 -0.49 -4.20
C PHE A 31 2.30 -1.31 -3.47
N GLY A 32 2.10 -2.63 -3.34
CA GLY A 32 2.98 -3.52 -2.58
C GLY A 32 2.91 -3.37 -1.04
N VAL A 33 2.09 -2.45 -0.52
CA VAL A 33 1.91 -2.22 0.93
C VAL A 33 0.72 -3.03 1.43
N THR A 34 0.97 -3.89 2.43
CA THR A 34 -0.07 -4.74 3.04
C THR A 34 -0.72 -4.11 4.27
N ILE A 35 -1.93 -4.56 4.61
CA ILE A 35 -2.64 -4.15 5.83
C ILE A 35 -1.83 -4.44 7.11
N HIS A 36 -1.04 -5.51 7.13
CA HIS A 36 -0.16 -5.81 8.26
C HIS A 36 0.94 -4.77 8.43
N THR A 37 1.54 -4.33 7.33
CA THR A 37 2.52 -3.23 7.33
C THR A 37 1.88 -1.94 7.82
N MET A 38 0.69 -1.58 7.33
CA MET A 38 -0.03 -0.38 7.80
C MET A 38 -0.34 -0.44 9.30
N ARG A 39 -0.80 -1.58 9.80
CA ARG A 39 -1.07 -1.80 11.23
C ARG A 39 0.17 -1.63 12.09
N ARG A 40 1.31 -2.16 11.63
CA ARG A 40 2.59 -2.02 12.33
C ARG A 40 3.06 -0.57 12.40
N LEU A 41 2.77 0.22 11.37
CA LEU A 41 3.14 1.63 11.28
C LEU A 41 2.10 2.59 11.86
N GLY A 42 0.91 2.11 12.23
CA GLY A 42 -0.15 2.96 12.77
C GLY A 42 -0.81 3.87 11.72
N LEU A 43 -0.83 3.46 10.45
CA LEU A 43 -1.35 4.28 9.34
C LEU A 43 -2.87 4.17 9.23
N ASP A 44 -3.58 5.10 9.86
CA ASP A 44 -5.01 5.35 9.67
C ASP A 44 -5.17 6.49 8.66
N LEU A 45 -5.48 6.13 7.40
CA LEU A 45 -5.60 7.10 6.31
C LEU A 45 -7.02 7.65 6.20
N THR A 46 -8.00 6.94 6.76
CA THR A 46 -9.40 7.36 6.79
C THR A 46 -9.72 8.29 7.95
N GLY A 47 -8.91 8.27 9.01
CA GLY A 47 -9.06 9.07 10.22
C GLY A 47 -10.20 8.59 11.13
N ASP A 48 -10.62 7.32 11.00
CA ASP A 48 -11.75 6.76 11.74
C ASP A 48 -11.34 6.04 13.05
N GLY A 49 -10.03 6.05 13.35
CA GLY A 49 -9.43 5.40 14.51
C GLY A 49 -9.19 3.90 14.33
N ARG A 50 -9.32 3.35 13.12
CA ARG A 50 -9.09 1.94 12.80
C ARG A 50 -8.13 1.81 11.61
N ILE A 51 -7.44 0.67 11.56
CA ILE A 51 -6.59 0.31 10.42
C ILE A 51 -7.22 -0.90 9.74
N SER A 52 -7.89 -0.62 8.63
CA SER A 52 -8.79 -1.50 7.91
C SER A 52 -8.46 -1.58 6.42
N THR A 53 -9.24 -2.34 5.66
CA THR A 53 -9.10 -2.40 4.21
C THR A 53 -9.47 -1.07 3.52
N ALA A 54 -10.24 -0.20 4.19
CA ALA A 54 -10.53 1.13 3.68
C ALA A 54 -9.26 1.99 3.60
N ASP A 55 -8.37 1.86 4.59
CA ASP A 55 -7.08 2.55 4.60
C ASP A 55 -6.16 2.05 3.48
N VAL A 56 -6.11 0.74 3.25
CA VAL A 56 -5.32 0.15 2.15
C VAL A 56 -5.81 0.69 0.79
N ARG A 57 -7.12 0.86 0.62
CA ARG A 57 -7.71 1.46 -0.59
C ARG A 57 -7.43 2.95 -0.72
N ALA A 58 -7.28 3.66 0.41
CA ALA A 58 -7.01 5.08 0.46
C ALA A 58 -5.53 5.42 0.19
N LEU A 59 -4.64 4.42 0.12
CA LEU A 59 -3.25 4.63 -0.28
C LEU A 59 -3.18 5.28 -1.66
N THR A 60 -2.47 6.40 -1.72
CA THR A 60 -2.13 7.11 -2.95
C THR A 60 -0.63 7.11 -3.14
N PHE A 61 -0.21 7.06 -4.40
CA PHE A 61 1.19 7.26 -4.78
C PHE A 61 1.39 8.72 -5.17
N HIS A 62 2.38 9.38 -4.57
CA HIS A 62 2.80 10.74 -4.90
C HIS A 62 4.29 10.71 -5.26
N GLU A 63 4.65 11.37 -6.37
CA GLU A 63 6.04 11.57 -6.80
C GLU A 63 6.67 12.82 -6.17
#